data_AF-A0A1B6MB83-F1
#
_entry.id   AF-A0A1B6MB83-F1
#
_cell.length_a   1.000
_cell.length_b   1.000
_cell.length_c   1.000
_cell.angle_alpha   90.00
_cell.angle_beta   90.00
_cell.angle_gamma   90.00
#
_symmetry.space_group_name_H-M   'P 1'
#
loop_
_entity.id
_entity.type
_entity.pdbx_description
1 polymer ?
#
loop_
_entity_poly.entity_id
_entity_poly.type
_entity_poly.pdbx_seq_one_letter_code
_entity_poly.pdbx_strand_id
1 'polypeptide(L)'
;MPLSLKVTLALLVAVVGVSLAERQQVSDDTLEMALKDKRYFERQLKCALGEGACDPVGRRLKTFAPLVLRGACPQCSDQETKQIKRVLSHIQRHYPKEWSKIIQQYATGS
;
A
#
# COMPACT_ATOMS: atom_id res chain seq x y z
N MET A 1 -53.37 -22.37 9.48
CA MET A 1 -54.13 -22.05 8.25
C MET A 1 -54.47 -20.57 8.33
N PRO A 2 -54.19 -19.70 7.34
CA PRO A 2 -53.85 -19.98 5.94
C PRO A 2 -52.46 -19.46 5.50
N LEU A 3 -51.86 -20.29 4.66
CA LEU A 3 -50.75 -19.99 3.75
C LEU A 3 -51.32 -19.13 2.61
N SER A 4 -50.86 -17.90 2.45
CA SER A 4 -51.16 -17.10 1.25
C SER A 4 -49.86 -16.75 0.54
N LEU A 5 -49.52 -17.68 -0.35
CA LEU A 5 -48.71 -17.57 -1.55
C LEU A 5 -48.54 -16.13 -2.07
N LYS A 6 -47.35 -15.55 -1.85
CA LYS A 6 -46.84 -14.43 -2.65
C LYS A 6 -45.50 -14.85 -3.23
N VAL A 7 -45.60 -15.63 -4.30
CA VAL A 7 -44.52 -15.76 -5.28
C VAL A 7 -44.36 -14.38 -5.91
N THR A 8 -43.50 -13.57 -5.32
CA THR A 8 -43.10 -12.29 -5.91
C THR A 8 -41.60 -12.20 -5.81
N LEU A 9 -41.01 -12.29 -7.00
CA LEU A 9 -39.75 -11.68 -7.38
C LEU A 9 -38.49 -12.30 -6.78
N ALA A 10 -37.93 -13.22 -7.55
CA ALA A 10 -36.50 -13.41 -7.63
C ALA A 10 -35.78 -12.04 -7.70
N LEU A 11 -34.97 -11.74 -6.69
CA LEU A 11 -33.71 -11.06 -6.93
C LEU A 11 -32.70 -11.58 -5.91
N LEU A 12 -31.93 -12.56 -6.36
CA LEU A 12 -30.59 -12.84 -5.89
C LEU A 12 -29.80 -11.53 -5.89
N VAL A 13 -29.81 -10.80 -4.78
CA VAL A 13 -28.74 -9.84 -4.51
C VAL A 13 -27.64 -10.63 -3.81
N ALA A 14 -26.97 -11.49 -4.57
CA ALA A 14 -25.57 -11.75 -4.30
C ALA A 14 -24.87 -10.40 -4.50
N VAL A 15 -24.70 -9.63 -3.41
CA VAL A 15 -23.79 -8.49 -3.43
C VAL A 15 -22.42 -9.09 -3.69
N VAL A 16 -22.05 -9.08 -4.96
CA VAL A 16 -20.71 -9.37 -5.43
C VAL A 16 -19.78 -8.55 -4.56
N GLY A 17 -18.88 -9.23 -3.86
CA GLY A 17 -17.75 -8.61 -3.17
C GLY A 17 -16.82 -8.00 -4.20
N VAL A 18 -17.23 -6.91 -4.84
CA VAL A 18 -16.36 -6.06 -5.62
C VAL A 18 -15.70 -5.13 -4.62
N SER A 19 -14.62 -5.59 -4.01
CA SER A 19 -13.66 -4.67 -3.41
C SER A 19 -12.99 -3.90 -4.55
N LEU A 20 -13.67 -2.85 -5.03
CA LEU A 20 -13.01 -1.76 -5.73
C LEU A 20 -12.03 -1.20 -4.70
N ALA A 21 -10.75 -1.55 -4.83
CA ALA A 21 -9.69 -0.96 -4.04
C ALA A 21 -9.67 0.53 -4.37
N GLU A 22 -10.43 1.32 -3.61
CA GLU A 22 -10.44 2.77 -3.72
C GLU A 22 -9.00 3.24 -3.52
N ARG A 23 -8.41 3.83 -4.57
CA ARG A 23 -7.08 4.44 -4.47
C ARG A 23 -7.19 5.65 -3.55
N GLN A 24 -7.10 5.43 -2.23
CA GLN A 24 -6.93 6.51 -1.26
C GLN A 24 -5.79 7.42 -1.70
N GLN A 25 -6.11 8.64 -2.14
CA GLN A 25 -5.11 9.64 -2.48
C GLN A 25 -4.52 10.18 -1.18
N VAL A 26 -3.19 10.14 -1.07
CA VAL A 26 -2.47 10.66 0.10
C VAL A 26 -1.99 12.06 -0.24
N SER A 27 -2.38 13.06 0.54
CA SER A 27 -1.86 14.43 0.38
C SER A 27 -0.40 14.53 0.81
N ASP A 28 0.34 15.49 0.26
CA ASP A 28 1.76 15.68 0.59
C ASP A 28 1.99 16.00 2.07
N ASP A 29 1.11 16.79 2.71
CA ASP A 29 1.19 17.08 4.15
C ASP A 29 1.02 15.81 5.00
N THR A 30 0.11 14.92 4.59
CA THR A 30 -0.11 13.64 5.28
C THR A 30 1.10 12.74 5.15
N LEU A 31 1.73 12.72 3.98
CA LEU A 31 2.98 12.00 3.78
C LEU A 31 4.09 12.58 4.67
N GLU A 32 4.23 13.90 4.75
CA GLU A 32 5.24 14.52 5.61
C GLU A 32 5.05 14.18 7.09
N MET A 33 3.80 14.25 7.58
CA MET A 33 3.49 13.86 8.96
C MET A 33 3.87 12.40 9.21
N ALA A 34 3.55 11.50 8.27
CA ALA A 34 3.91 10.09 8.36
C ALA A 34 5.42 9.83 8.34
N LEU A 35 6.20 10.62 7.58
CA LEU A 35 7.66 10.55 7.56
C LEU A 35 8.30 11.08 8.85
N LYS A 36 7.66 12.06 9.51
CA LYS A 36 8.13 12.66 10.77
C LYS A 36 7.77 11.80 11.98
N ASP A 37 6.69 11.03 11.92
CA ASP A 37 6.35 10.04 12.96
C ASP A 37 7.24 8.81 12.85
N LYS A 38 8.36 8.84 13.58
CA LYS A 38 9.34 7.75 13.64
C LYS A 38 8.69 6.39 13.97
N ARG A 39 7.80 6.33 14.97
CA ARG A 39 7.20 5.07 15.42
C ARG A 39 6.29 4.50 14.33
N TYR A 40 5.51 5.35 13.66
CA TYR A 40 4.70 4.93 12.52
C TYR A 40 5.57 4.48 11.36
N PHE A 41 6.55 5.28 10.97
CA PHE A 41 7.43 5.00 9.85
C PHE A 41 8.19 3.69 10.00
N GLU A 42 8.75 3.41 11.18
CA GLU A 42 9.43 2.16 11.48
C GLU A 42 8.51 0.94 11.34
N ARG A 43 7.22 1.05 11.66
CA ARG A 43 6.25 -0.04 11.42
C ARG A 43 6.05 -0.29 9.93
N GLN A 44 5.94 0.78 9.13
CA GLN A 44 5.82 0.66 7.68
C GLN A 44 7.07 0.07 7.04
N LEU A 45 8.24 0.46 7.54
CA LEU A 45 9.53 -0.06 7.09
C LEU A 45 9.67 -1.55 7.40
N LYS A 46 9.29 -1.98 8.61
CA LYS A 46 9.21 -3.42 8.97
C LYS A 46 8.24 -4.18 8.08
N CYS A 47 7.07 -3.63 7.80
CA CYS A 47 6.12 -4.23 6.85
C CYS A 47 6.75 -4.45 5.46
N ALA A 48 7.42 -3.42 4.92
CA ALA A 48 8.10 -3.50 3.63
C ALA A 48 9.12 -4.66 3.63
N LEU A 49 9.99 -4.71 4.65
CA LEU A 49 10.97 -5.78 4.84
C LEU A 49 10.36 -7.16 5.16
N GLY A 50 9.07 -7.24 5.43
CA GLY A 50 8.42 -8.49 5.85
C GLY A 50 8.69 -8.89 7.30
N GLU A 51 9.19 -7.95 8.11
CA GLU A 51 9.53 -8.14 9.52
C GLU A 51 8.39 -7.73 10.48
N GLY A 52 7.22 -7.38 9.95
CA GLY A 52 6.10 -6.92 10.76
C GLY A 52 4.76 -6.87 10.03
N ALA A 53 3.70 -6.58 10.79
CA ALA A 53 2.35 -6.43 10.25
C ALA A 53 2.24 -5.23 9.32
N CYS A 54 1.42 -5.37 8.28
CA CYS A 54 1.18 -4.33 7.30
C CYS A 54 -0.23 -3.76 7.43
N ASP A 55 -0.33 -2.44 7.35
CA ASP A 55 -1.59 -1.74 7.09
C ASP A 55 -1.73 -1.46 5.58
N PRO A 56 -2.82 -0.80 5.11
CA PRO A 56 -2.97 -0.47 3.70
C PRO A 56 -1.82 0.36 3.11
N VAL A 57 -1.23 1.27 3.90
CA VAL A 57 -0.13 2.14 3.45
C VAL A 57 1.16 1.34 3.30
N GLY A 58 1.50 0.54 4.31
CA GLY A 58 2.66 -0.35 4.27
C GLY A 58 2.58 -1.36 3.13
N ARG A 59 1.39 -1.93 2.87
CA ARG A 59 1.17 -2.81 1.70
C ARG A 59 1.46 -2.11 0.39
N ARG A 60 0.95 -0.88 0.20
CA ARG A 60 1.24 -0.10 -1.01
C ARG A 60 2.72 0.20 -1.17
N LEU A 61 3.40 0.60 -0.10
CA LEU A 61 4.84 0.84 -0.12
C LEU A 61 5.58 -0.44 -0.54
N LYS A 62 5.24 -1.59 0.05
CA LYS A 62 5.83 -2.89 -0.27
C LYS A 62 5.61 -3.30 -1.73
N THR A 63 4.45 -3.02 -2.30
CA THR A 63 4.13 -3.33 -3.70
C THR A 63 4.86 -2.41 -4.68
N PHE A 64 4.88 -1.10 -4.43
CA PHE A 64 5.36 -0.13 -5.40
C PHE A 64 6.84 0.25 -5.26
N ALA A 65 7.41 0.19 -4.06
CA ALA A 65 8.85 0.43 -3.84
C ALA A 65 9.75 -0.36 -4.80
N PRO A 66 9.59 -1.70 -4.98
CA PRO A 66 10.42 -2.46 -5.91
C PRO A 66 10.26 -2.01 -7.38
N LEU A 67 9.04 -1.64 -7.79
CA LEU A 67 8.77 -1.17 -9.15
C LEU A 67 9.46 0.18 -9.41
N VAL A 68 9.32 1.12 -8.47
CA VAL A 68 9.97 2.44 -8.56
C VAL A 68 11.50 2.31 -8.53
N LEU A 69 12.06 1.40 -7.74
CA LEU A 69 13.51 1.13 -7.69
C LEU A 69 14.04 0.57 -9.01
N ARG A 70 13.26 -0.26 -9.72
CA ARG A 70 13.63 -0.81 -11.04
C ARG A 70 13.48 0.19 -12.18
N GLY A 71 12.94 1.37 -11.91
CA GLY A 71 12.84 2.47 -12.86
C GLY A 71 11.48 2.62 -13.55
N ALA A 72 10.52 1.73 -13.31
CA ALA A 72 9.19 1.83 -13.91
C ALA A 72 8.09 1.29 -12.98
N CYS A 73 7.06 2.11 -12.74
CA CYS A 73 5.84 1.68 -12.06
C CYS A 73 4.61 1.98 -12.93
N PRO A 74 4.20 1.05 -13.82
CA PRO A 74 3.03 1.26 -14.70
C PRO A 74 1.70 1.31 -13.93
N GLN A 75 1.70 0.84 -12.68
CA GLN A 75 0.51 0.82 -11.82
C GLN A 75 0.43 2.04 -10.88
N CYS A 76 1.45 2.89 -10.86
CA CYS A 76 1.50 4.09 -10.04
C CYS A 76 1.01 5.30 -10.84
N SER A 77 0.30 6.20 -10.19
CA SER A 77 0.15 7.58 -10.66
C SER A 77 1.47 8.35 -10.55
N ASP A 78 1.57 9.50 -11.21
CA ASP A 78 2.72 10.40 -11.10
C ASP A 78 2.94 10.88 -9.67
N GLN A 79 1.84 11.14 -8.96
CA GLN A 79 1.89 11.53 -7.54
C GLN A 79 2.43 10.41 -6.68
N GLU A 80 1.91 9.18 -6.82
CA GLU A 80 2.40 8.02 -6.07
C GLU A 80 3.88 7.76 -6.34
N THR A 81 4.31 7.85 -7.60
CA THR A 81 5.73 7.69 -7.97
C THR A 81 6.61 8.73 -7.27
N LYS A 82 6.21 10.00 -7.25
CA LYS A 82 6.93 11.06 -6.52
C LYS A 82 6.97 10.81 -5.02
N GLN A 83 5.85 10.38 -4.44
CA GLN A 83 5.74 10.10 -3.01
C GLN A 83 6.61 8.90 -2.59
N ILE A 84 6.60 7.82 -3.36
CA ILE A 84 7.47 6.65 -3.12
C ILE A 84 8.95 7.04 -3.23
N LYS A 85 9.33 7.85 -4.23
CA LYS A 85 10.71 8.37 -4.33
C LYS A 85 11.11 9.18 -3.10
N ARG A 86 10.20 10.01 -2.56
CA ARG A 86 10.42 10.75 -1.30
C ARG A 86 10.61 9.80 -0.11
N VAL A 87 9.77 8.77 0.00
CA VAL A 87 9.90 7.75 1.05
C VAL A 87 11.24 7.03 0.95
N LEU A 88 11.61 6.52 -0.23
CA LEU A 88 12.90 5.84 -0.45
C LEU A 88 14.09 6.75 -0.12
N SER A 89 14.02 8.01 -0.54
CA SER A 89 15.04 9.02 -0.19
C SER A 89 15.13 9.27 1.32
N HIS A 90 14.00 9.25 2.03
CA HIS A 90 13.97 9.38 3.48
C HIS A 90 14.62 8.16 4.16
N ILE A 91 14.33 6.94 3.69
CA ILE A 91 14.95 5.69 4.19
C ILE A 91 16.46 5.74 3.97
N GLN A 92 16.92 6.08 2.77
CA GLN A 92 18.34 6.15 2.44
C GLN A 92 19.13 7.08 3.38
N ARG A 93 18.54 8.22 3.78
CA ARG A 93 19.20 9.21 4.64
C ARG A 93 19.15 8.88 6.13
N HIS A 94 18.03 8.34 6.63
CA HIS A 94 17.80 8.19 8.07
C HIS A 94 17.89 6.74 8.57
N TYR A 95 17.77 5.76 7.66
CA TYR A 95 17.71 4.33 7.96
C TYR A 95 18.65 3.54 7.03
N PRO A 96 19.97 3.79 7.07
CA PRO A 96 20.92 3.21 6.11
C PRO A 96 21.01 1.68 6.22
N LYS A 97 20.78 1.11 7.41
CA LYS A 97 20.80 -0.36 7.62
C LYS A 97 19.62 -1.03 6.91
N GLU A 98 18.44 -0.45 7.06
CA GLU A 98 17.20 -0.92 6.44
C GLU A 98 17.21 -0.63 4.93
N TRP A 99 17.83 0.48 4.51
CA TRP A 99 18.07 0.77 3.10
C TRP A 99 18.87 -0.36 2.42
N SER A 100 19.96 -0.82 3.03
CA SER A 100 20.74 -1.95 2.50
C SER A 100 19.88 -3.20 2.34
N LYS A 101 19.04 -3.52 3.33
CA LYS A 101 18.09 -4.65 3.24
C LYS A 101 17.08 -4.47 2.10
N ILE A 102 16.53 -3.26 1.93
CA ILE A 102 15.59 -2.94 0.84
C ILE A 102 16.24 -3.14 -0.52
N ILE A 103 17.46 -2.63 -0.73
CA ILE A 103 18.19 -2.81 -1.99
C ILE A 103 18.47 -4.28 -2.23
N GLN A 104 18.93 -5.00 -1.20
CA GLN A 104 19.17 -6.44 -1.30
C GLN A 104 17.88 -7.18 -1.68
N GLN A 105 16.75 -6.88 -1.05
CA GLN A 105 15.49 -7.59 -1.27
C GLN A 105 14.81 -7.22 -2.60
N TYR A 106 14.85 -5.95 -3.01
CA TYR A 106 14.04 -5.45 -4.12
C TYR A 106 14.81 -5.23 -5.42
N ALA A 107 16.08 -4.82 -5.32
CA ALA A 107 16.90 -4.53 -6.50
C ALA A 107 17.51 -5.78 -7.14
N THR A 108 17.72 -6.86 -6.37
CA THR A 108 18.38 -8.08 -6.88
C THR A 108 17.46 -9.12 -7.53
N GLY A 109 16.16 -8.82 -7.66
CA GLY A 109 15.23 -9.61 -8.48
C GLY A 109 14.95 -11.02 -7.95
N SER A 110 13.94 -11.13 -7.09
CA SER A 110 13.14 -12.35 -6.93
C SER A 110 11.76 -12.13 -7.55
#